data_AF-A0A1X7NUC8-F1
#
_entry.id   AF-A0A1X7NUC8-F1
#
_cell.length_a   1.000
_cell.length_b   1.000
_cell.length_c   1.000
_cell.angle_alpha   90.00
_cell.angle_beta   90.00
_cell.angle_gamma   90.00
#
_symmetry.space_group_name_H-M   'P 1'
#
loop_
_entity.id
_entity.type
_entity.pdbx_description
1 polymer ?
#
loop_
_entity_poly.entity_id
_entity_poly.type
_entity_poly.pdbx_seq_one_letter_code
_entity_poly.pdbx_strand_id
1 'polypeptide(L)'
;MHIEPGLVAPAKMIVAYATAGGAGLWTAKLAWEALKERGLTSLAARTAATTALVFSFFEILPHYPVGVSEVHFILGSTLLLIFGAAPAAIGLALGLLAQGLLFAPFDLPQYAANITTLLVPLFAIKALADRIIAPETPYVDLKYRQALALSTTYQGGIVAWVAFWALYGQGFGADNMASVVTFGGAYMLVVLLEPLIDLAVLAGAKTVRGLEKTGLVTPRLFA
;
A
#
# COMPACT_ATOMS: atom_id res chain seq x y z
N MET A 1 -1.49 -7.94 -7.34
CA MET A 1 -0.25 -7.16 -7.14
C MET A 1 0.92 -7.84 -7.80
N HIS A 2 0.92 -9.17 -7.94
CA HIS A 2 1.80 -9.85 -8.89
C HIS A 2 1.35 -9.45 -10.29
N ILE A 3 2.15 -8.64 -10.97
CA ILE A 3 2.03 -8.50 -12.41
C ILE A 3 2.52 -9.82 -13.00
N GLU A 4 1.74 -10.44 -13.89
CA GLU A 4 2.07 -11.77 -14.44
C GLU A 4 3.47 -11.79 -15.09
N PRO A 5 4.32 -12.78 -14.80
CA PRO A 5 5.63 -12.96 -15.44
C PRO A 5 5.58 -12.78 -16.97
N GLY A 6 6.26 -11.75 -17.47
CA GLY A 6 6.33 -11.44 -18.91
C GLY A 6 5.37 -10.36 -19.40
N LEU A 7 4.49 -9.82 -18.54
CA LEU A 7 3.60 -8.71 -18.90
C LEU A 7 4.37 -7.43 -19.26
N VAL A 8 5.46 -7.13 -18.54
CA VAL A 8 6.43 -6.10 -18.94
C VAL A 8 7.69 -6.76 -19.48
N ALA A 9 7.97 -6.58 -20.77
CA ALA A 9 9.19 -7.08 -21.39
C ALA A 9 10.44 -6.47 -20.69
N PRO A 10 11.57 -7.20 -20.57
CA PRO A 10 12.77 -6.69 -19.93
C PRO A 10 13.25 -5.33 -20.47
N ALA A 11 13.08 -5.08 -21.77
CA ALA A 11 13.42 -3.81 -22.42
C ALA A 11 12.61 -2.60 -21.90
N LYS A 12 11.41 -2.86 -21.34
CA LYS A 12 10.48 -1.85 -20.82
C LYS A 12 10.63 -1.65 -19.30
N MET A 13 11.40 -2.50 -18.61
CA MET A 13 11.59 -2.42 -17.15
C MET A 13 12.33 -1.16 -16.68
N ILE A 14 12.97 -0.41 -17.58
CA ILE A 14 13.61 0.87 -17.24
C ILE A 14 12.64 1.85 -16.57
N VAL A 15 11.37 1.89 -17.00
CA VAL A 15 10.35 2.73 -16.38
C VAL A 15 10.01 2.24 -14.98
N ALA A 16 9.95 0.92 -14.77
CA ALA A 16 9.75 0.32 -13.46
C ALA A 16 10.91 0.65 -12.51
N TYR A 17 12.15 0.56 -12.96
CA TYR A 17 13.31 0.92 -12.14
C TYR A 17 13.36 2.43 -11.84
N ALA A 18 13.05 3.28 -12.81
CA ALA A 18 13.03 4.73 -12.59
C ALA A 18 11.94 5.13 -11.57
N THR A 19 10.73 4.59 -11.73
CA THR A 19 9.62 4.86 -10.80
C THR A 19 9.86 4.24 -9.43
N ALA A 20 10.43 3.05 -9.35
CA ALA A 20 10.83 2.42 -8.08
C ALA A 20 11.94 3.20 -7.38
N GLY A 21 12.93 3.72 -8.13
CA GLY A 21 13.97 4.60 -7.60
C GLY A 21 13.38 5.88 -7.02
N GLY A 22 12.45 6.53 -7.72
CA GLY A 22 11.72 7.69 -7.23
C GLY A 22 10.90 7.39 -5.97
N ALA A 23 10.17 6.27 -5.96
CA ALA A 23 9.40 5.82 -4.80
C ALA A 23 10.32 5.49 -3.61
N GLY A 24 11.49 4.91 -3.86
CA GLY A 24 12.51 4.61 -2.86
C GLY A 24 13.09 5.89 -2.25
N LEU A 25 13.44 6.89 -3.07
CA LEU A 25 13.91 8.20 -2.59
C LEU A 25 12.85 8.92 -1.75
N TRP A 26 11.59 8.87 -2.17
CA TRP A 26 10.50 9.44 -1.40
C TRP A 26 10.28 8.70 -0.08
N THR A 27 10.37 7.36 -0.09
CA THR A 27 10.34 6.54 1.13
C THR A 27 11.49 6.90 2.06
N ALA A 28 12.70 7.09 1.56
CA ALA A 28 13.86 7.51 2.35
C ALA A 28 13.66 8.89 2.97
N LYS A 29 13.06 9.84 2.24
CA LYS A 29 12.66 11.15 2.79
C LYS A 29 11.67 10.98 3.94
N LEU A 30 10.60 10.20 3.76
CA LEU A 30 9.61 9.94 4.80
C LEU A 30 10.23 9.23 6.02
N ALA A 31 11.17 8.31 5.80
CA ALA A 31 11.89 7.61 6.85
C ALA A 31 12.77 8.57 7.66
N TRP A 32 13.42 9.53 7.00
CA TRP A 32 14.20 10.58 7.66
C TRP A 32 13.31 11.49 8.52
N GLU A 33 12.13 11.87 8.03
CA GLU A 33 11.15 12.63 8.81
C GLU A 33 10.66 11.84 10.03
N ALA A 34 10.30 10.57 9.84
CA ALA A 34 9.86 9.68 10.93
C ALA A 34 10.96 9.41 11.97
N LEU A 35 12.23 9.33 11.52
CA LEU A 35 13.39 9.21 12.39
C LEU A 35 13.55 10.45 13.29
N LYS A 36 13.37 11.65 12.73
CA LYS A 36 13.41 12.89 13.51
C LYS A 36 12.24 13.02 14.49
N GLU A 37 11.07 12.51 14.11
CA GLU A 37 9.85 12.62 14.92
C GLU A 37 9.84 11.69 16.15
N ARG A 38 10.27 10.42 16.00
CA ARG A 38 10.16 9.39 17.04
C ARG A 38 11.42 8.55 17.27
N GLY A 39 12.50 8.79 16.54
CA GLY A 39 13.76 8.06 16.67
C GLY A 39 13.80 6.70 15.97
N LEU A 40 15.00 6.12 15.92
CA LEU A 40 15.28 4.91 15.13
C LEU A 40 14.55 3.68 15.66
N THR A 41 14.45 3.53 16.98
CA THR A 41 13.81 2.39 17.64
C THR A 41 12.33 2.30 17.26
N SER A 42 11.62 3.43 17.31
CA SER A 42 10.22 3.52 16.87
C SER A 42 10.05 3.22 15.38
N LEU A 43 10.91 3.77 14.53
CA LEU A 43 10.85 3.52 13.08
C LEU A 43 11.08 2.03 12.78
N ALA A 44 12.10 1.42 13.38
CA ALA A 44 12.42 0.01 13.19
C ALA A 44 11.30 -0.91 13.69
N ALA A 45 10.76 -0.68 14.89
CA ALA A 45 9.68 -1.48 15.45
C ALA A 45 8.41 -1.41 14.60
N ARG A 46 8.01 -0.20 14.18
CA ARG A 46 6.84 -0.01 13.30
C ARG A 46 7.05 -0.66 11.95
N THR A 47 8.26 -0.57 11.38
CA THR A 47 8.61 -1.20 10.10
C THR A 47 8.59 -2.72 10.19
N ALA A 48 9.10 -3.29 11.27
CA ALA A 48 9.04 -4.74 11.49
C ALA A 48 7.59 -5.22 11.60
N ALA A 49 6.76 -4.48 12.36
CA ALA A 49 5.33 -4.78 12.48
C ALA A 49 4.60 -4.67 11.14
N THR A 50 4.80 -3.59 10.37
CA THR A 50 4.17 -3.43 9.06
C THR A 50 4.65 -4.48 8.06
N THR A 51 5.94 -4.84 8.07
CA THR A 51 6.48 -5.92 7.22
C THR A 51 5.78 -7.25 7.52
N ALA A 52 5.68 -7.61 8.80
CA ALA A 52 5.04 -8.86 9.23
C ALA A 52 3.54 -8.88 8.87
N LEU A 53 2.85 -7.74 9.04
CA LEU A 53 1.44 -7.60 8.66
C LEU A 53 1.24 -7.72 7.14
N VAL A 54 2.01 -6.98 6.34
CA VAL A 54 1.93 -7.04 4.87
C VAL A 54 2.19 -8.45 4.38
N PHE A 55 3.26 -9.09 4.87
CA PHE A 55 3.56 -10.47 4.53
C PHE A 55 2.40 -11.42 4.88
N SER A 56 1.81 -11.26 6.08
CA SER A 56 0.63 -12.03 6.48
C SER A 56 -0.59 -11.74 5.61
N PHE A 57 -0.79 -10.49 5.18
CA PHE A 57 -1.90 -10.11 4.32
C PHE A 57 -1.79 -10.78 2.94
N PHE A 58 -0.58 -10.88 2.41
CA PHE A 58 -0.35 -11.52 1.11
C PHE A 58 -0.49 -13.05 1.19
N GLU A 59 0.02 -13.67 2.25
CA GLU A 59 0.01 -15.15 2.34
C GLU A 59 -1.29 -15.74 2.94
N ILE A 60 -1.96 -15.01 3.83
CA ILE A 60 -3.07 -15.57 4.63
C ILE A 60 -4.43 -15.02 4.20
N LEU A 61 -4.52 -13.72 3.85
CA LEU A 61 -5.81 -13.15 3.47
C LEU A 61 -6.21 -13.59 2.05
N PRO A 62 -7.53 -13.61 1.73
CA PRO A 62 -7.99 -14.01 0.42
C PRO A 62 -7.36 -13.18 -0.70
N HIS A 63 -6.78 -13.88 -1.67
CA HIS A 63 -6.23 -13.31 -2.89
C HIS A 63 -6.57 -14.19 -4.08
N TYR A 64 -6.86 -13.56 -5.22
CA TYR A 64 -7.35 -14.27 -6.40
C TYR A 64 -6.76 -13.66 -7.69
N PRO A 65 -6.32 -14.48 -8.65
CA PRO A 65 -5.92 -14.00 -9.97
C PRO A 65 -7.13 -13.50 -10.75
N VAL A 66 -7.08 -12.26 -11.23
CA VAL A 66 -8.17 -11.63 -11.98
C VAL A 66 -7.60 -10.75 -13.09
N GLY A 67 -7.79 -11.16 -14.35
CA GLY A 67 -7.34 -10.38 -15.50
C GLY A 67 -5.81 -10.28 -15.56
N VAL A 68 -5.27 -9.07 -15.36
CA VAL A 68 -3.83 -8.77 -15.52
C VAL A 68 -3.00 -8.88 -14.24
N SER A 69 -3.64 -9.09 -13.08
CA SER A 69 -2.95 -9.20 -11.79
C SER A 69 -3.85 -9.88 -10.73
N GLU A 70 -3.30 -10.07 -9.54
CA GLU A 70 -4.04 -10.62 -8.39
C GLU A 70 -4.67 -9.53 -7.53
N VAL A 71 -5.88 -9.77 -7.05
CA VAL A 71 -6.56 -8.90 -6.08
C VAL A 71 -6.13 -9.30 -4.68
N HIS A 72 -5.66 -8.32 -3.89
CA HIS A 72 -5.24 -8.53 -2.51
C HIS A 72 -5.93 -7.55 -1.56
N PHE A 73 -6.26 -8.02 -0.36
CA PHE A 73 -6.52 -7.16 0.79
C PHE A 73 -5.21 -6.63 1.37
N ILE A 74 -4.73 -5.51 0.84
CA ILE A 74 -3.43 -4.94 1.21
C ILE A 74 -3.53 -4.08 2.48
N LEU A 75 -4.70 -3.50 2.76
CA LEU A 75 -4.95 -2.65 3.94
C LEU A 75 -3.94 -1.49 4.05
N GLY A 76 -3.54 -0.91 2.92
CA GLY A 76 -2.51 0.13 2.86
C GLY A 76 -2.90 1.42 3.58
N SER A 77 -4.19 1.80 3.52
CA SER A 77 -4.73 2.90 4.32
C SER A 77 -4.63 2.60 5.81
N THR A 78 -5.00 1.39 6.25
CA THR A 78 -4.88 0.96 7.64
C THR A 78 -3.43 1.05 8.14
N LEU A 79 -2.48 0.52 7.37
CA LEU A 79 -1.05 0.55 7.70
C LEU A 79 -0.55 1.99 7.88
N LEU A 80 -0.95 2.89 6.97
CA LEU A 80 -0.59 4.31 7.06
C LEU A 80 -1.21 4.97 8.29
N LEU A 81 -2.48 4.70 8.59
CA LEU A 81 -3.20 5.31 9.70
C LEU A 81 -2.66 4.83 11.05
N ILE A 82 -2.26 3.57 11.18
CA ILE A 82 -1.75 3.03 12.44
C ILE A 82 -0.25 3.31 12.63
N PHE A 83 0.57 3.08 11.60
CA PHE A 83 2.03 3.09 11.75
C PHE A 83 2.68 4.35 11.15
N GLY A 84 2.00 5.03 10.24
CA GLY A 84 2.52 6.18 9.51
C GLY A 84 3.04 5.81 8.12
N ALA A 85 3.28 6.83 7.29
CA ALA A 85 3.62 6.62 5.88
C ALA A 85 4.98 5.93 5.67
N ALA A 86 6.01 6.25 6.46
CA ALA A 86 7.33 5.65 6.28
C ALA A 86 7.35 4.16 6.65
N PRO A 87 6.87 3.74 7.85
CA PRO A 87 6.80 2.32 8.17
C PRO A 87 5.88 1.53 7.24
N ALA A 88 4.76 2.11 6.80
CA ALA A 88 3.89 1.47 5.82
C ALA A 88 4.60 1.24 4.48
N ALA A 89 5.32 2.25 3.97
CA ALA A 89 6.06 2.15 2.71
C ALA A 89 7.17 1.09 2.78
N ILE A 90 7.99 1.13 3.83
CA ILE A 90 9.08 0.16 4.00
C ILE A 90 8.51 -1.25 4.23
N GLY A 91 7.45 -1.36 5.02
CA GLY A 91 6.78 -2.64 5.28
C GLY A 91 6.15 -3.26 4.02
N LEU A 92 5.54 -2.45 3.16
CA LEU A 92 5.00 -2.91 1.87
C LEU A 92 6.11 -3.42 0.96
N ALA A 93 7.23 -2.71 0.90
CA ALA A 93 8.40 -3.13 0.13
C ALA A 93 8.98 -4.45 0.65
N LEU A 94 9.30 -4.51 1.95
CA LEU A 94 9.92 -5.68 2.57
C LEU A 94 9.00 -6.89 2.62
N GLY A 95 7.71 -6.70 2.87
CA GLY A 95 6.72 -7.77 2.87
C GLY A 95 6.56 -8.40 1.48
N LEU A 96 6.46 -7.55 0.44
CA LEU A 96 6.46 -8.02 -0.95
C LEU A 96 7.76 -8.73 -1.32
N LEU A 97 8.91 -8.22 -0.87
CA LEU A 97 10.20 -8.85 -1.13
C LEU A 97 10.31 -10.22 -0.45
N ALA A 98 9.86 -10.32 0.80
CA ALA A 98 9.86 -11.58 1.56
C ALA A 98 8.97 -12.62 0.89
N GLN A 99 7.77 -12.24 0.46
CA GLN A 99 6.90 -13.10 -0.35
C GLN A 99 7.60 -13.56 -1.63
N GLY A 100 8.20 -12.63 -2.38
CA GLY A 100 8.93 -12.95 -3.60
C GLY A 100 10.11 -13.91 -3.35
N LEU A 101 10.86 -13.75 -2.27
CA LEU A 101 12.01 -14.61 -1.99
C LEU A 101 11.61 -16.01 -1.49
N LEU A 102 10.50 -16.12 -0.75
CA LEU A 102 10.14 -17.34 -0.03
C LEU A 102 9.06 -18.17 -0.73
N PHE A 103 8.10 -17.54 -1.39
CA PHE A 103 6.90 -18.19 -1.95
C PHE A 103 6.75 -17.99 -3.46
N ALA A 104 7.12 -16.81 -3.98
CA ALA A 104 6.98 -16.48 -5.41
C ALA A 104 8.27 -15.94 -6.08
N PRO A 105 9.38 -16.73 -6.15
CA PRO A 105 10.63 -16.26 -6.75
C PRO A 105 10.52 -15.80 -8.21
N PHE A 106 9.53 -16.35 -8.93
CA PHE A 106 9.25 -16.01 -10.31
C PHE A 106 8.78 -14.56 -10.50
N ASP A 107 8.33 -13.88 -9.43
CA ASP A 107 7.89 -12.48 -9.48
C ASP A 107 8.99 -11.47 -9.18
N LEU A 108 10.15 -11.91 -8.66
CA LEU A 108 11.28 -11.04 -8.37
C LEU A 108 11.75 -10.20 -9.57
N PRO A 109 11.77 -10.71 -10.82
CA PRO A 109 12.08 -9.88 -11.99
C PRO A 109 11.14 -8.67 -12.16
N GLN A 110 9.90 -8.76 -11.65
CA GLN A 110 8.90 -7.68 -11.72
C GLN A 110 8.73 -6.91 -10.42
N TYR A 111 9.58 -7.18 -9.42
CA TYR A 111 9.49 -6.54 -8.11
C TYR A 111 9.42 -5.00 -8.19
N ALA A 112 10.18 -4.36 -9.09
CA ALA A 112 10.14 -2.91 -9.28
C ALA A 112 8.77 -2.37 -9.77
N ALA A 113 8.07 -3.13 -10.62
CA ALA A 113 6.73 -2.77 -11.07
C ALA A 113 5.69 -3.05 -9.97
N ASN A 114 5.82 -4.18 -9.27
CA ASN A 114 4.92 -4.57 -8.18
C ASN A 114 5.02 -3.61 -6.98
N ILE A 115 6.23 -3.24 -6.56
CA ILE A 115 6.42 -2.30 -5.44
C ILE A 115 5.86 -0.91 -5.75
N THR A 116 6.00 -0.41 -6.98
CA THR A 116 5.46 0.91 -7.33
C THR A 116 3.94 0.93 -7.35
N THR A 117 3.32 -0.21 -7.70
CA THR A 117 1.87 -0.40 -7.58
C THR A 117 1.38 -0.30 -6.13
N LEU A 118 2.22 -0.62 -5.14
CA LEU A 118 1.91 -0.44 -3.71
C LEU A 118 2.23 0.98 -3.22
N LEU A 119 3.43 1.48 -3.55
CA LEU A 119 3.97 2.70 -2.95
C LEU A 119 3.40 3.98 -3.54
N VAL A 120 3.17 4.03 -4.85
CA VAL A 120 2.65 5.26 -5.46
C VAL A 120 1.24 5.58 -4.95
N PRO A 121 0.29 4.62 -4.90
CA PRO A 121 -1.00 4.84 -4.25
C PRO A 121 -0.87 5.17 -2.76
N LEU A 122 0.10 4.58 -2.04
CA LEU A 122 0.36 4.93 -0.64
C LEU A 122 0.72 6.41 -0.48
N PHE A 123 1.55 6.95 -1.37
CA PHE A 123 1.91 8.37 -1.33
C PHE A 123 0.74 9.26 -1.73
N ALA A 124 -0.10 8.81 -2.67
CA ALA A 124 -1.33 9.52 -3.04
C ALA A 124 -2.28 9.64 -1.84
N ILE A 125 -2.48 8.55 -1.07
CA ILE A 125 -3.32 8.62 0.13
C ILE A 125 -2.69 9.44 1.25
N LYS A 126 -1.35 9.46 1.38
CA LYS A 126 -0.67 10.35 2.34
C LYS A 126 -0.95 11.82 2.00
N ALA A 127 -0.79 12.19 0.73
CA ALA A 127 -1.07 13.55 0.27
C ALA A 127 -2.56 13.91 0.43
N LEU A 128 -3.46 12.96 0.18
CA LEU A 128 -4.89 13.17 0.38
C LEU A 128 -5.23 13.32 1.87
N ALA A 129 -4.70 12.46 2.73
CA ALA A 129 -4.86 12.52 4.19
C ALA A 129 -4.47 13.90 4.73
N ASP A 130 -3.33 14.44 4.31
CA ASP A 130 -2.87 15.77 4.71
C ASP A 130 -3.80 16.90 4.25
N ARG A 131 -4.56 16.67 3.18
CA ARG A 131 -5.49 17.66 2.61
C ARG A 131 -6.88 17.60 3.25
N ILE A 132 -7.39 16.40 3.57
CA ILE A 132 -8.79 16.21 4.00
C ILE A 132 -8.94 15.99 5.51
N ILE A 133 -7.85 15.76 6.22
CA ILE A 133 -7.81 15.58 7.68
C ILE A 133 -7.11 16.80 8.27
N ALA A 134 -7.82 17.54 9.12
CA ALA A 134 -7.24 18.70 9.77
C ALA A 134 -6.01 18.30 10.63
N PRO A 135 -5.01 19.19 10.79
CA PRO A 135 -3.78 18.85 11.51
C PRO A 135 -4.01 18.29 12.92
N GLU A 136 -4.95 18.85 13.67
CA GLU A 136 -5.29 18.49 15.06
C GLU A 136 -6.39 17.42 15.16
N THR A 137 -6.63 16.65 14.10
CA THR A 137 -7.61 15.56 14.12
C THR A 137 -6.87 14.22 14.21
N PRO A 138 -6.92 13.54 15.37
CA PRO A 138 -6.38 12.21 15.53
C PRO A 138 -7.00 11.24 14.53
N TYR A 139 -6.22 10.31 13.99
CA TYR A 139 -6.74 9.33 13.06
C TYR A 139 -7.80 8.40 13.68
N VAL A 140 -7.77 8.19 14.99
CA VAL A 140 -8.86 7.46 15.66
C VAL A 140 -10.21 8.18 15.50
N ASP A 141 -10.24 9.49 15.29
CA ASP A 141 -11.46 10.29 15.16
C ASP A 141 -11.86 10.58 13.71
N LEU A 142 -11.36 9.78 12.76
CA LEU A 142 -11.76 9.89 11.36
C LEU A 142 -13.24 9.61 11.14
N LYS A 143 -13.84 10.43 10.29
CA LYS A 143 -15.20 10.23 9.80
C LYS A 143 -15.20 9.15 8.72
N TYR A 144 -16.32 8.44 8.58
CA TYR A 144 -16.52 7.45 7.50
C TYR A 144 -16.16 8.00 6.12
N ARG A 145 -16.55 9.24 5.79
CA ARG A 145 -16.23 9.86 4.49
C ARG A 145 -14.72 10.02 4.26
N GLN A 146 -13.93 10.25 5.32
CA GLN A 146 -12.47 10.36 5.21
C GLN A 146 -11.86 8.96 5.02
N ALA A 147 -12.28 7.96 5.80
CA ALA A 147 -11.84 6.58 5.62
C ALA A 147 -12.17 6.04 4.22
N LEU A 148 -13.41 6.25 3.75
CA LEU A 148 -13.84 5.88 2.40
C LEU A 148 -13.02 6.57 1.33
N ALA A 149 -12.72 7.87 1.49
CA ALA A 149 -11.91 8.62 0.53
C ALA A 149 -10.46 8.07 0.46
N LEU A 150 -9.86 7.76 1.61
CA LEU A 150 -8.52 7.16 1.67
C LEU A 150 -8.48 5.78 1.03
N SER A 151 -9.38 4.88 1.42
CA SER A 151 -9.41 3.52 0.86
C SER A 151 -9.73 3.54 -0.64
N THR A 152 -10.74 4.31 -1.09
CA THR A 152 -11.04 4.45 -2.53
C THR A 152 -9.83 4.99 -3.31
N THR A 153 -9.08 5.92 -2.73
CA THR A 153 -7.88 6.48 -3.37
C THR A 153 -6.76 5.46 -3.45
N TYR A 154 -6.55 4.65 -2.40
CA TYR A 154 -5.55 3.59 -2.41
C TYR A 154 -5.88 2.54 -3.47
N GLN A 155 -7.09 1.99 -3.42
CA GLN A 155 -7.54 0.93 -4.31
C GLN A 155 -7.65 1.41 -5.76
N GLY A 156 -8.22 2.60 -5.98
CA GLY A 156 -8.27 3.23 -7.30
C GLY A 156 -6.88 3.53 -7.85
N GLY A 157 -5.94 3.94 -6.99
CA GLY A 157 -4.54 4.10 -7.33
C GLY A 157 -3.89 2.79 -7.76
N ILE A 158 -4.15 1.69 -7.06
CA ILE A 158 -3.66 0.34 -7.43
C ILE A 158 -4.20 -0.04 -8.80
N VAL A 159 -5.52 0.07 -9.01
CA VAL A 159 -6.15 -0.25 -10.31
C VAL A 159 -5.55 0.58 -11.43
N ALA A 160 -5.39 1.89 -11.22
CA ALA A 160 -4.79 2.79 -12.20
C ALA A 160 -3.33 2.42 -12.51
N TRP A 161 -2.54 2.06 -11.49
CA TRP A 161 -1.13 1.71 -11.67
C TRP A 161 -0.94 0.34 -12.34
N VAL A 162 -1.78 -0.64 -12.02
CA VAL A 162 -1.83 -1.93 -12.74
C VAL A 162 -2.27 -1.72 -14.19
N ALA A 163 -3.31 -0.91 -14.43
CA ALA A 163 -3.75 -0.57 -15.78
C ALA A 163 -2.61 0.08 -16.58
N PHE A 164 -1.86 1.00 -15.97
CA PHE A 164 -0.68 1.59 -16.58
C PHE A 164 0.33 0.52 -17.00
N TRP A 165 0.69 -0.43 -16.13
CA TRP A 165 1.63 -1.50 -16.47
C TRP A 165 1.10 -2.44 -17.55
N ALA A 166 -0.17 -2.81 -17.49
CA ALA A 166 -0.82 -3.65 -18.49
C ALA A 166 -0.81 -2.99 -19.88
N LEU A 167 -1.16 -1.72 -19.96
CA LEU A 167 -1.16 -0.96 -21.22
C LEU A 167 0.25 -0.70 -21.73
N TYR A 168 1.19 -0.38 -20.84
CA TYR A 168 2.59 -0.16 -21.20
C TYR A 168 3.27 -1.46 -21.68
N GLY A 169 2.95 -2.57 -21.02
CA GLY A 169 3.46 -3.91 -21.33
C GLY A 169 2.89 -4.46 -22.63
N GLN A 170 1.56 -4.63 -22.69
CA GLN A 170 0.84 -5.39 -23.71
C GLN A 170 0.06 -4.52 -24.73
N GLY A 171 0.01 -3.20 -24.56
CA GLY A 171 -0.66 -2.29 -25.48
C GLY A 171 -2.18 -2.18 -25.29
N PHE A 172 -2.88 -1.57 -26.24
CA PHE A 172 -4.31 -1.22 -26.14
C PHE A 172 -5.24 -2.23 -26.85
N GLY A 173 -4.85 -3.51 -26.89
CA GLY A 173 -5.69 -4.56 -27.48
C GLY A 173 -6.99 -4.78 -26.69
N ALA A 174 -8.07 -5.18 -27.38
CA ALA A 174 -9.39 -5.38 -26.76
C ALA A 174 -9.34 -6.38 -25.59
N ASP A 175 -8.60 -7.48 -25.73
CA ASP A 175 -8.45 -8.49 -24.68
C ASP A 175 -7.73 -7.92 -23.44
N ASN A 176 -6.66 -7.14 -23.64
CA ASN A 176 -5.95 -6.50 -22.52
C ASN A 176 -6.84 -5.46 -21.82
N MET A 177 -7.59 -4.66 -22.59
CA MET A 177 -8.55 -3.72 -22.02
C MET A 177 -9.64 -4.43 -21.21
N ALA A 178 -10.17 -5.55 -21.70
CA ALA A 178 -11.14 -6.36 -20.97
C ALA A 178 -10.56 -6.93 -19.68
N SER A 179 -9.30 -7.39 -19.69
CA SER A 179 -8.61 -7.89 -18.50
C SER A 179 -8.37 -6.78 -17.46
N VAL A 180 -7.99 -5.57 -17.88
CA VAL A 180 -7.86 -4.41 -16.99
C VAL A 180 -9.20 -4.02 -16.37
N VAL A 181 -10.28 -4.00 -17.16
CA VAL A 181 -11.63 -3.71 -16.65
C VAL A 181 -12.09 -4.78 -15.65
N THR A 182 -11.83 -6.05 -15.95
CA THR A 182 -12.17 -7.17 -15.06
C THR A 182 -11.43 -7.07 -13.73
N PHE A 183 -10.14 -6.74 -13.77
CA PHE A 183 -9.33 -6.48 -12.59
C PHE A 183 -9.88 -5.30 -11.76
N GLY A 184 -10.17 -4.18 -12.41
CA GLY A 184 -10.76 -3.01 -11.75
C GLY A 184 -12.11 -3.29 -11.11
N GLY A 185 -12.96 -4.08 -11.79
CA GLY A 185 -14.26 -4.52 -11.26
C GLY A 185 -14.11 -5.36 -9.98
N ALA A 186 -13.13 -6.26 -9.93
CA ALA A 186 -12.88 -7.06 -8.74
C ALA A 186 -12.39 -6.23 -7.54
N TYR A 187 -11.60 -5.18 -7.78
CA TYR A 187 -11.17 -4.25 -6.72
C TYR A 187 -12.32 -3.44 -6.10
N MET A 188 -13.48 -3.33 -6.76
CA MET A 188 -14.65 -2.67 -6.16
C MET A 188 -15.15 -3.37 -4.90
N LEU A 189 -14.98 -4.70 -4.79
CA LEU A 189 -15.29 -5.44 -3.57
C LEU A 189 -14.37 -5.01 -2.41
N VAL A 190 -13.09 -4.80 -2.70
CA VAL A 190 -12.11 -4.33 -1.70
C VAL A 190 -12.47 -2.91 -1.25
N VAL A 191 -12.83 -2.02 -2.17
CA VAL A 191 -13.28 -0.65 -1.87
C VAL A 191 -14.51 -0.62 -0.96
N LEU A 192 -15.41 -1.61 -1.05
CA LEU A 192 -16.58 -1.68 -0.18
C LEU A 192 -16.26 -2.16 1.23
N LEU A 193 -15.30 -3.07 1.37
CA LEU A 193 -14.98 -3.72 2.65
C LEU A 193 -13.89 -2.97 3.45
N GLU A 194 -12.84 -2.51 2.79
CA GLU A 194 -11.67 -1.92 3.45
C GLU A 194 -11.97 -0.66 4.29
N PRO A 195 -12.84 0.29 3.88
CA PRO A 195 -13.21 1.42 4.75
C PRO A 195 -13.86 0.98 6.06
N LEU A 196 -14.60 -0.14 6.06
CA LEU A 196 -15.22 -0.68 7.26
C LEU A 196 -14.17 -1.31 8.18
N ILE A 197 -13.19 -2.01 7.59
CA ILE A 197 -12.03 -2.55 8.31
C ILE A 197 -11.22 -1.41 8.92
N ASP A 198 -10.93 -0.35 8.18
CA ASP A 198 -10.21 0.84 8.66
C ASP A 198 -10.89 1.42 9.90
N LEU A 199 -12.20 1.66 9.84
CA LEU A 199 -12.95 2.18 10.99
C LEU A 199 -12.99 1.21 12.16
N ALA A 200 -13.11 -0.10 11.92
CA ALA A 200 -13.10 -1.10 12.98
C ALA A 200 -11.74 -1.15 13.69
N VAL A 201 -10.64 -1.10 12.94
CA VAL A 201 -9.28 -1.05 13.48
C VAL A 201 -9.04 0.24 14.26
N LEU A 202 -9.48 1.38 13.74
CA LEU A 202 -9.38 2.67 14.45
C LEU A 202 -10.23 2.70 15.72
N ALA A 203 -11.44 2.12 15.70
CA ALA A 203 -12.27 1.96 16.89
C ALA A 203 -11.60 1.07 17.94
N GLY A 204 -10.95 -0.03 17.51
CA GLY A 204 -10.11 -0.85 18.39
C GLY A 204 -8.92 -0.07 18.95
N ALA A 205 -8.25 0.75 18.14
CA ALA A 205 -7.13 1.57 18.61
C ALA A 205 -7.55 2.56 19.73
N LYS A 206 -8.80 3.06 19.72
CA LYS A 206 -9.34 3.90 20.80
C LYS A 206 -9.33 3.20 22.16
N THR A 207 -9.50 1.89 22.20
CA THR A 207 -9.55 1.15 23.48
C THR A 207 -8.16 0.92 24.05
N VAL A 208 -7.09 1.22 23.31
CA VAL A 208 -5.69 0.98 23.70
C VAL A 208 -4.86 2.28 23.66
N ARG A 209 -5.39 3.36 24.25
CA ARG A 209 -4.72 4.69 24.29
C ARG A 209 -3.29 4.67 24.86
N GLY A 210 -2.93 3.66 25.66
CA GLY A 210 -1.57 3.48 26.16
C GLY A 210 -0.50 3.37 25.06
N LEU A 211 -0.89 2.96 23.84
CA LEU A 211 0.02 2.86 22.68
C LEU A 211 0.65 4.20 22.30
N GLU A 212 -0.01 5.33 22.56
CA GLU A 212 0.49 6.68 22.27
C GLU A 212 1.91 6.92 22.81
N LYS A 213 2.19 6.38 24.01
CA LYS A 213 3.44 6.55 24.74
C LYS A 213 4.55 5.57 24.33
N THR A 214 4.20 4.51 23.59
CA THR A 214 5.13 3.40 23.28
C THR A 214 6.02 3.67 22.06
N GLY A 215 5.62 4.59 21.17
CA GLY A 215 6.28 4.79 19.88
C GLY A 215 6.05 3.66 18.88
N LEU A 216 5.16 2.69 19.17
CA LEU A 216 4.80 1.59 18.27
C LEU A 216 3.75 1.97 17.22
N VAL A 217 3.22 3.19 17.28
CA VAL A 217 2.22 3.74 16.36
C VAL A 217 2.61 5.16 15.94
N THR A 218 2.03 5.66 14.87
CA THR A 218 2.24 7.05 14.44
C THR A 218 1.66 8.03 15.49
N PRO A 219 2.31 9.18 15.76
CA PRO A 219 1.77 10.18 16.69
C PRO A 219 0.35 10.61 16.31
N ARG A 220 0.14 10.79 15.00
CA ARG A 220 -1.13 11.23 14.42
C ARG A 220 -2.28 10.25 14.64
N LEU A 221 -2.00 9.05 15.16
CA LEU A 221 -3.06 8.12 15.55
C LEU A 221 -3.91 8.71 16.68
N PHE A 222 -3.28 9.37 17.65
CA PHE A 222 -3.92 9.86 18.88
C PHE A 222 -3.87 11.39 19.06
N ALA A 223 -3.08 12.10 18.25
CA ALA A 223 -2.92 13.55 18.27
C ALA A 223 -3.27 14.17 16.90
#